data_AF-A0A946HQ54-F1
#
_entry.id   AF-A0A946HQ54-F1
#
_cell.length_a   1.000
_cell.length_b   1.000
_cell.length_c   1.000
_cell.angle_alpha   90.00
_cell.angle_beta   90.00
_cell.angle_gamma   90.00
#
_symmetry.space_group_name_H-M   'P 1'
#
loop_
_entity.id
_entity.type
_entity.pdbx_description
1 polymer ?
#
loop_
_entity_poly.entity_id
_entity_poly.type
_entity_poly.pdbx_seq_one_letter_code
_entity_poly.pdbx_strand_id
1 'polypeptide(L)'
;MQHCSERINAYQSRSSSVRQNRFLVGGFLVAALCLQLLSGRASAQGLSAVETAELGVNTLLATALESKSLFLSDREGYFAAIETDLESFVDFTAVANVVMAKYAADASPAQTQRFADILKSTLTRFYGASLVSYSGEELVFLPNPNPSDDPRADTVVSMELRGDINLQLRYQMFITEDDTWKLKNLSLAGINLGRQYYSQFSALMTEHDNDIDAVLNNWR
;
A
#
# COMPACT_ATOMS: atom_id res chain seq x y z
N MET A 1 65.03 -14.74 5.74
CA MET A 1 65.94 -15.77 6.29
C MET A 1 67.14 -15.01 6.82
N GLN A 2 67.48 -14.97 8.11
CA GLN A 2 67.64 -16.10 9.01
C GLN A 2 67.89 -15.57 10.44
N HIS A 3 67.24 -16.17 11.44
CA HIS A 3 67.63 -16.27 12.87
C HIS A 3 67.86 -14.96 13.68
N CYS A 4 67.69 -14.89 15.00
CA CYS A 4 67.64 -15.90 16.03
C CYS A 4 66.92 -15.35 17.28
N SER A 5 66.44 -16.29 18.09
CA SER A 5 65.75 -16.13 19.37
C SER A 5 66.68 -15.70 20.50
N GLU A 6 66.27 -14.79 21.37
CA GLU A 6 66.80 -14.69 22.74
C GLU A 6 65.67 -14.70 23.78
N ARG A 7 65.79 -15.68 24.66
CA ARG A 7 65.09 -15.84 25.93
C ARG A 7 65.61 -14.79 26.92
N ILE A 8 64.85 -14.47 27.98
CA ILE A 8 65.27 -14.66 29.38
C ILE A 8 64.14 -14.21 30.34
N ASN A 9 63.67 -15.20 31.10
CA ASN A 9 63.21 -15.24 32.49
C ASN A 9 62.72 -13.97 33.19
N ALA A 10 61.52 -14.09 33.78
CA ALA A 10 61.40 -14.00 35.24
C ALA A 10 60.23 -14.89 35.72
N TYR A 11 60.58 -15.90 36.50
CA TYR A 11 59.70 -16.92 37.08
C TYR A 11 59.84 -16.81 38.60
N GLN A 12 58.87 -16.21 39.30
CA GLN A 12 58.65 -16.38 40.74
C GLN A 12 57.15 -16.25 41.02
N SER A 13 56.46 -17.40 41.12
CA SER A 13 55.89 -17.97 42.36
C SER A 13 54.81 -17.06 43.01
N ARG A 14 53.52 -17.27 42.76
CA ARG A 14 52.61 -18.33 43.28
C ARG A 14 52.28 -18.16 44.78
N SER A 15 50.99 -17.83 45.00
CA SER A 15 50.11 -18.14 46.15
C SER A 15 50.52 -17.63 47.54
N SER A 16 49.77 -16.79 48.24
CA SER A 16 48.47 -17.05 48.91
C SER A 16 48.34 -15.91 49.97
N SER A 17 47.23 -15.47 50.55
CA SER A 17 45.82 -15.84 50.59
C SER A 17 45.00 -14.63 51.11
N VAL A 18 43.84 -14.45 50.49
CA VAL A 18 42.53 -14.02 51.01
C VAL A 18 42.46 -13.31 52.38
N ARG A 19 41.96 -12.06 52.37
CA ARG A 19 41.00 -11.58 53.38
C ARG A 19 39.93 -10.70 52.74
N GLN A 20 38.68 -11.14 52.90
CA GLN A 20 37.45 -10.56 52.41
C GLN A 20 37.12 -9.21 53.10
N ASN A 21 36.51 -8.29 52.35
CA ASN A 21 35.56 -7.28 52.85
C ASN A 21 34.67 -6.87 51.67
N ARG A 22 33.48 -7.47 51.49
CA ARG A 22 32.20 -7.12 52.15
C ARG A 22 31.68 -5.68 51.91
N PHE A 23 31.97 -5.04 50.78
CA PHE A 23 31.21 -3.86 50.36
C PHE A 23 31.25 -3.78 48.84
N LEU A 24 30.20 -4.22 48.12
CA LEU A 24 29.93 -3.87 46.70
C LEU A 24 28.68 -4.58 46.08
N VAL A 25 27.73 -5.10 46.86
CA VAL A 25 26.53 -5.78 46.29
C VAL A 25 25.33 -4.83 46.11
N GLY A 26 25.39 -3.60 46.62
CA GLY A 26 24.25 -2.66 46.58
C GLY A 26 24.08 -1.83 45.31
N GLY A 27 25.04 -1.86 44.36
CA GLY A 27 25.04 -0.94 43.20
C GLY A 27 24.47 -1.50 41.89
N PHE A 28 24.33 -2.82 41.77
CA PHE A 28 24.00 -3.45 40.48
C PHE A 28 22.51 -3.70 40.22
N LEU A 29 21.65 -3.60 41.25
CA LEU A 29 20.22 -3.92 41.13
C LEU A 29 19.33 -2.75 40.70
N VAL A 30 19.80 -1.51 40.80
CA VAL A 30 19.05 -0.33 40.33
C VAL A 30 19.36 0.01 38.86
N ALA A 31 20.56 -0.34 38.37
CA ALA A 31 20.92 -0.13 36.97
C ALA A 31 20.26 -1.12 35.99
N ALA A 32 19.80 -2.28 36.47
CA ALA A 32 19.15 -3.29 35.65
C ALA A 32 17.66 -3.01 35.37
N LEU A 33 17.00 -2.14 36.15
CA LEU A 33 15.56 -1.89 36.02
C LEU A 33 15.22 -0.70 35.09
N CYS A 34 16.18 0.19 34.82
CA CYS A 34 15.97 1.35 33.94
C CYS A 34 16.28 1.08 32.45
N LEU A 35 16.85 -0.08 32.10
CA LEU A 35 17.23 -0.40 30.72
C LEU A 35 16.15 -1.16 29.93
N GLN A 36 14.96 -1.39 30.50
CA GLN A 36 13.86 -2.08 29.81
C GLN A 36 12.78 -1.13 29.25
N LEU A 37 12.95 0.19 29.36
CA LEU A 37 12.01 1.18 28.84
C LEU A 37 12.42 1.78 27.48
N LEU A 38 13.54 1.33 26.89
CA LEU A 38 13.93 1.64 25.50
C LEU A 38 13.66 0.49 24.55
N SER A 39 12.61 -0.31 24.79
CA SER A 39 11.88 -0.87 23.65
C SER A 39 11.09 0.27 23.04
N GLY A 40 11.76 1.09 22.25
CA GLY A 40 11.09 1.98 21.31
C GLY A 40 10.04 1.13 20.62
N ARG A 41 8.78 1.57 20.66
CA ARG A 41 7.76 1.03 19.77
C ARG A 41 8.28 1.34 18.37
N ALA A 42 9.04 0.41 17.79
CA ALA A 42 8.97 0.22 16.36
C ALA A 42 7.48 -0.03 16.14
N SER A 43 6.73 1.00 15.76
CA SER A 43 5.48 0.76 15.07
C SER A 43 5.85 -0.24 14.00
N ALA A 44 5.30 -1.45 14.10
CA ALA A 44 5.32 -2.34 12.96
C ALA A 44 4.65 -1.52 11.86
N GLN A 45 5.45 -0.92 10.99
CA GLN A 45 4.93 -0.29 9.80
C GLN A 45 4.08 -1.37 9.16
N GLY A 46 2.83 -1.04 8.83
CA GLY A 46 1.95 -1.98 8.14
C GLY A 46 2.57 -2.43 6.82
N LEU A 47 1.77 -3.10 6.00
CA LEU A 47 2.21 -3.47 4.65
C LEU A 47 2.78 -2.26 3.91
N SER A 48 3.88 -2.44 3.19
CA SER A 48 4.40 -1.44 2.24
C SER A 48 3.42 -1.19 1.10
N ALA A 49 3.67 -0.18 0.27
CA ALA A 49 2.86 0.09 -0.93
C ALA A 49 2.78 -1.14 -1.85
N VAL A 50 3.91 -1.84 -2.05
CA VAL A 50 3.97 -3.04 -2.91
C VAL A 50 3.21 -4.19 -2.27
N GLU A 51 3.45 -4.49 -1.00
CA GLU A 51 2.76 -5.57 -0.29
C GLU A 51 1.24 -5.33 -0.20
N THR A 52 0.82 -4.07 -0.03
CA THR A 52 -0.60 -3.69 -0.02
C THR A 52 -1.24 -3.93 -1.39
N ALA A 53 -0.60 -3.48 -2.46
CA ALA A 53 -1.11 -3.70 -3.82
C ALA A 53 -1.11 -5.20 -4.19
N GLU A 54 -0.07 -5.93 -3.83
CA GLU A 54 0.03 -7.37 -4.06
C GLU A 54 -1.04 -8.16 -3.31
N LEU A 55 -1.21 -7.90 -2.02
CA LEU A 55 -2.27 -8.54 -1.23
C LEU A 55 -3.65 -8.20 -1.78
N GLY A 56 -3.90 -6.92 -2.10
CA GLY A 56 -5.18 -6.46 -2.64
C GLY A 56 -5.54 -7.11 -3.97
N VAL A 57 -4.60 -7.15 -4.93
CA VAL A 57 -4.82 -7.78 -6.24
C VAL A 57 -5.01 -9.29 -6.12
N ASN A 58 -4.20 -9.98 -5.31
CA ASN A 58 -4.36 -11.42 -5.12
C ASN A 58 -5.71 -11.77 -4.48
N THR A 59 -6.13 -11.00 -3.47
CA THR A 59 -7.43 -11.19 -2.81
C THR A 59 -8.58 -10.96 -3.80
N LEU A 60 -8.52 -9.85 -4.54
CA LEU A 60 -9.51 -9.52 -5.57
C LEU A 60 -9.68 -10.63 -6.62
N LEU A 61 -8.56 -11.19 -7.12
CA LEU A 61 -8.61 -12.25 -8.11
C LEU A 61 -9.11 -13.57 -7.53
N ALA A 62 -8.75 -13.90 -6.29
CA ALA A 62 -9.29 -15.06 -5.58
C ALA A 62 -10.82 -14.94 -5.43
N THR A 63 -11.30 -13.79 -4.95
CA THR A 63 -12.74 -13.51 -4.83
C THR A 63 -13.45 -13.57 -6.18
N ALA A 64 -12.87 -13.04 -7.25
CA ALA A 64 -13.44 -13.13 -8.59
C ALA A 64 -13.60 -14.60 -9.06
N LEU A 65 -12.62 -15.45 -8.76
CA LEU A 65 -12.68 -16.89 -9.08
C LEU A 65 -13.72 -17.63 -8.23
N GLU A 66 -13.75 -17.38 -6.92
CA GLU A 66 -14.69 -18.01 -5.99
C GLU A 66 -16.14 -17.59 -6.25
N SER A 67 -16.35 -16.32 -6.58
CA SER A 67 -17.67 -15.75 -6.89
C SER A 67 -18.07 -15.92 -8.36
N LYS A 68 -17.27 -16.58 -9.20
CA LYS A 68 -17.52 -16.73 -10.65
C LYS A 68 -18.91 -17.27 -10.99
N SER A 69 -19.45 -18.17 -10.17
CA SER A 69 -20.81 -18.71 -10.35
C SER A 69 -21.92 -17.67 -10.14
N LEU A 70 -21.67 -16.66 -9.29
CA LEU A 70 -22.57 -15.55 -9.03
C LEU A 70 -22.69 -14.64 -10.27
N PHE A 71 -21.63 -14.48 -11.07
CA PHE A 71 -21.68 -13.59 -12.24
C PHE A 71 -22.87 -13.85 -13.19
N LEU A 72 -23.27 -15.12 -13.33
CA LEU A 72 -24.44 -15.52 -14.13
C LEU A 72 -25.73 -15.67 -13.31
N SER A 73 -25.64 -16.08 -12.03
CA SER A 73 -26.80 -16.42 -11.20
C SER A 73 -27.29 -15.27 -10.31
N ASP A 74 -26.39 -14.46 -9.80
CA ASP A 74 -26.61 -13.25 -8.99
C ASP A 74 -25.50 -12.22 -9.26
N ARG A 75 -25.70 -11.44 -10.32
CA ARG A 75 -24.68 -10.52 -10.82
C ARG A 75 -24.40 -9.37 -9.86
N GLU A 76 -25.41 -8.92 -9.13
CA GLU A 76 -25.22 -7.88 -8.11
C GLU A 76 -24.41 -8.44 -6.93
N GLY A 77 -24.66 -9.68 -6.51
CA GLY A 77 -23.83 -10.36 -5.52
C GLY A 77 -22.36 -10.49 -5.94
N TYR A 78 -22.09 -10.81 -7.21
CA TYR A 78 -20.72 -10.82 -7.75
C TYR A 78 -20.05 -9.46 -7.63
N PHE A 79 -20.70 -8.39 -8.12
CA PHE A 79 -20.09 -7.05 -8.08
C PHE A 79 -19.95 -6.53 -6.66
N ALA A 80 -20.89 -6.81 -5.74
CA ALA A 80 -20.77 -6.43 -4.35
C ALA A 80 -19.55 -7.06 -3.64
N ALA A 81 -19.25 -8.34 -3.94
CA ALA A 81 -18.05 -9.00 -3.42
C ALA A 81 -16.76 -8.33 -3.93
N ILE A 82 -16.71 -8.01 -5.22
CA ILE A 82 -15.58 -7.28 -5.84
C ILE A 82 -15.42 -5.88 -5.25
N GLU A 83 -16.51 -5.11 -5.12
CA GLU A 83 -16.49 -3.76 -4.55
C GLU A 83 -15.96 -3.79 -3.10
N THR A 84 -16.35 -4.79 -2.30
CA THR A 84 -15.87 -4.97 -0.92
C THR A 84 -14.35 -5.18 -0.87
N ASP A 85 -13.82 -6.02 -1.74
CA ASP A 85 -12.37 -6.26 -1.80
C ASP A 85 -11.60 -5.03 -2.27
N LEU A 86 -12.12 -4.30 -3.25
CA LEU A 86 -11.49 -3.07 -3.74
C LEU A 86 -11.35 -2.04 -2.61
N GLU A 87 -12.35 -1.88 -1.74
CA GLU A 87 -12.28 -0.96 -0.60
C GLU A 87 -11.14 -1.28 0.38
N SER A 88 -10.66 -2.53 0.42
CA SER A 88 -9.55 -2.93 1.29
C SER A 88 -8.21 -2.28 0.89
N PHE A 89 -8.02 -1.90 -0.38
CA PHE A 89 -6.75 -1.32 -0.87
C PHE A 89 -6.91 -0.09 -1.77
N VAL A 90 -8.13 0.31 -2.12
CA VAL A 90 -8.46 1.53 -2.87
C VAL A 90 -9.16 2.53 -1.95
N ASP A 91 -8.76 3.80 -2.03
CA ASP A 91 -9.51 4.90 -1.43
C ASP A 91 -10.30 5.61 -2.53
N PHE A 92 -11.58 5.28 -2.65
CA PHE A 92 -12.44 5.85 -3.70
C PHE A 92 -12.70 7.35 -3.51
N THR A 93 -12.59 7.89 -2.30
CA THR A 93 -12.67 9.33 -2.05
C THR A 93 -11.42 10.03 -2.59
N ALA A 94 -10.24 9.43 -2.42
CA ALA A 94 -9.02 9.91 -3.06
C ALA A 94 -9.09 9.79 -4.59
N VAL A 95 -9.65 8.69 -5.13
CA VAL A 95 -9.90 8.53 -6.57
C VAL A 95 -10.85 9.62 -7.09
N ALA A 96 -11.95 9.88 -6.40
CA ALA A 96 -12.89 10.95 -6.74
C ALA A 96 -12.18 12.31 -6.79
N ASN A 97 -11.37 12.64 -5.78
CA ASN A 97 -10.57 13.86 -5.78
C ASN A 97 -9.61 13.95 -6.97
N VAL A 98 -8.96 12.84 -7.35
CA VAL A 98 -8.09 12.78 -8.54
C VAL A 98 -8.89 13.07 -9.83
N VAL A 99 -10.09 12.50 -9.96
CA VAL A 99 -10.95 12.68 -11.13
C VAL A 99 -11.56 14.08 -11.18
N MET A 100 -11.98 14.65 -10.05
CA MET A 100 -12.52 16.01 -9.99
C MET A 100 -11.44 17.07 -10.17
N ALA A 101 -10.21 16.76 -9.72
CA ALA A 101 -9.03 17.63 -9.80
C ALA A 101 -9.33 19.05 -9.32
N LYS A 102 -9.26 20.05 -10.20
CA LYS A 102 -9.52 21.46 -9.86
C LYS A 102 -10.94 21.70 -9.31
N TYR A 103 -11.93 20.89 -9.69
CA TYR A 103 -13.32 21.02 -9.22
C TYR A 103 -13.54 20.42 -7.83
N ALA A 104 -12.58 19.65 -7.30
CA ALA A 104 -12.68 19.08 -5.97
C ALA A 104 -12.76 20.16 -4.86
N ALA A 105 -12.15 21.33 -5.10
CA ALA A 105 -12.16 22.45 -4.16
C ALA A 105 -13.57 23.06 -3.96
N ASP A 106 -14.44 22.95 -4.97
CA ASP A 106 -15.81 23.47 -4.95
C ASP A 106 -16.82 22.40 -4.51
N ALA A 107 -16.38 21.15 -4.35
CA ALA A 107 -17.22 20.04 -3.96
C ALA A 107 -17.40 19.96 -2.45
N SER A 108 -18.64 19.76 -2.02
CA SER A 108 -18.90 19.40 -0.63
C SER A 108 -18.40 17.97 -0.33
N PRO A 109 -18.07 17.64 0.94
CA PRO A 109 -17.71 16.27 1.31
C PRO A 109 -18.76 15.23 0.90
N ALA A 110 -20.05 15.59 0.96
CA ALA A 110 -21.14 14.72 0.54
C ALA A 110 -21.15 14.47 -0.98
N GLN A 111 -20.84 15.47 -1.80
CA GLN A 111 -20.70 15.31 -3.25
C GLN A 111 -19.49 14.46 -3.60
N THR A 112 -18.35 14.68 -2.95
CA THR A 112 -17.14 13.86 -3.17
C THR A 112 -17.40 12.40 -2.80
N GLN A 113 -18.02 12.13 -1.66
CA GLN A 113 -18.37 10.76 -1.24
C GLN A 113 -19.37 10.12 -2.23
N ARG A 114 -20.41 10.86 -2.62
CA ARG A 114 -21.38 10.39 -3.61
C ARG A 114 -20.70 10.04 -4.93
N PHE A 115 -19.73 10.85 -5.36
CA PHE A 115 -18.98 10.56 -6.58
C PHE A 115 -18.05 9.37 -6.44
N ALA A 116 -17.42 9.19 -5.28
CA ALA A 116 -16.62 8.01 -4.96
C ALA A 116 -17.45 6.72 -5.10
N ASP A 117 -18.68 6.71 -4.58
CA ASP A 117 -19.59 5.56 -4.69
C ASP A 117 -20.00 5.29 -6.15
N ILE A 118 -20.30 6.35 -6.91
CA ILE A 118 -20.58 6.25 -8.35
C ILE A 118 -19.37 5.65 -9.09
N LEU A 119 -18.17 6.16 -8.86
CA LEU A 119 -16.94 5.66 -9.50
C LEU A 119 -16.68 4.20 -9.15
N LYS A 120 -16.81 3.82 -7.88
CA LYS A 120 -16.67 2.42 -7.43
C LYS A 120 -17.60 1.50 -8.23
N SER A 121 -18.88 1.86 -8.28
CA SER A 121 -19.91 1.11 -8.99
C SER A 121 -19.67 1.04 -10.50
N THR A 122 -19.39 2.17 -11.15
CA THR A 122 -19.19 2.25 -12.61
C THR A 122 -17.92 1.50 -13.03
N LEU A 123 -16.80 1.72 -12.35
CA LEU A 123 -15.53 1.08 -12.69
C LEU A 123 -15.59 -0.43 -12.47
N THR A 124 -16.21 -0.87 -11.37
CA THR A 124 -16.37 -2.30 -11.07
C THR A 124 -17.27 -2.98 -12.10
N ARG A 125 -18.35 -2.33 -12.54
CA ARG A 125 -19.21 -2.89 -13.61
C ARG A 125 -18.51 -2.95 -14.96
N PHE A 126 -17.73 -1.92 -15.30
CA PHE A 126 -17.04 -1.86 -16.60
C PHE A 126 -15.86 -2.84 -16.69
N TYR A 127 -15.05 -2.94 -15.63
CA TYR A 127 -13.82 -3.76 -15.63
C TYR A 127 -13.98 -5.12 -14.93
N GLY A 128 -14.90 -5.25 -13.96
CA GLY A 128 -15.06 -6.45 -13.14
C GLY A 128 -15.54 -7.67 -13.92
N ALA A 129 -16.21 -7.49 -15.06
CA ALA A 129 -16.55 -8.58 -15.96
C ALA A 129 -15.29 -9.25 -16.57
N SER A 130 -14.22 -8.49 -16.78
CA SER A 130 -12.95 -9.03 -17.29
C SER A 130 -12.26 -9.95 -16.27
N LEU A 131 -12.51 -9.75 -14.97
CA LEU A 131 -11.95 -10.60 -13.91
C LEU A 131 -12.50 -12.03 -13.97
N VAL A 132 -13.70 -12.23 -14.51
CA VAL A 132 -14.30 -13.57 -14.73
C VAL A 132 -13.47 -14.42 -15.69
N SER A 133 -12.79 -13.75 -16.61
CA SER A 133 -11.92 -14.36 -17.62
C SER A 133 -10.50 -14.63 -17.12
N TYR A 134 -10.15 -14.16 -15.91
CA TYR A 134 -8.85 -14.47 -15.30
C TYR A 134 -8.69 -15.99 -15.20
N SER A 135 -7.56 -16.48 -15.67
CA SER A 135 -7.29 -17.90 -15.86
C SER A 135 -5.99 -18.37 -15.18
N GLY A 136 -5.41 -17.50 -14.34
CA GLY A 136 -4.15 -17.77 -13.64
C GLY A 136 -2.94 -17.12 -14.30
N GLU A 137 -3.14 -16.06 -15.08
CA GLU A 137 -2.06 -15.23 -15.62
C GLU A 137 -1.11 -14.79 -14.48
N GLU A 138 0.19 -14.82 -14.76
CA GLU A 138 1.22 -14.54 -13.75
C GLU A 138 1.21 -13.05 -13.40
N LEU A 139 1.25 -12.75 -12.10
CA LEU A 139 1.39 -11.40 -11.58
C LEU A 139 2.86 -11.13 -11.22
N VAL A 140 3.48 -10.17 -11.89
CA VAL A 140 4.88 -9.81 -11.65
C VAL A 140 4.97 -8.36 -11.20
N PHE A 141 5.21 -8.15 -9.91
CA PHE A 141 5.51 -6.84 -9.35
C PHE A 141 6.96 -6.44 -9.68
N LEU A 142 7.12 -5.26 -10.27
CA LEU A 142 8.41 -4.77 -10.74
C LEU A 142 9.07 -3.87 -9.69
N PRO A 143 10.40 -3.90 -9.56
CA PRO A 143 11.13 -2.95 -8.72
C PRO A 143 10.83 -1.50 -9.12
N ASN A 144 10.68 -0.61 -8.14
CA ASN A 144 10.63 0.82 -8.40
C ASN A 144 12.06 1.33 -8.67
N PRO A 145 12.39 1.81 -9.88
CA PRO A 145 13.76 2.25 -10.19
C PRO A 145 14.14 3.57 -9.48
N ASN A 146 13.16 4.36 -9.04
CA ASN A 146 13.35 5.65 -8.40
C ASN A 146 12.51 5.72 -7.11
N PRO A 147 12.86 4.95 -6.06
CA PRO A 147 12.18 5.07 -4.78
C PRO A 147 12.44 6.45 -4.16
N SER A 148 11.43 6.98 -3.47
CA SER A 148 11.58 8.18 -2.64
C SER A 148 12.35 7.87 -1.37
N ASP A 149 13.19 8.81 -0.92
CA ASP A 149 13.84 8.74 0.40
C ASP A 149 12.84 9.06 1.54
N ASP A 150 11.76 9.79 1.23
CA ASP A 150 10.66 10.01 2.17
C ASP A 150 9.75 8.78 2.18
N PRO A 151 9.66 8.04 3.31
CA PRO A 151 8.86 6.83 3.43
C PRO A 151 7.34 7.08 3.36
N ARG A 152 6.90 8.34 3.44
CA ARG A 152 5.48 8.73 3.32
C ARG A 152 5.12 9.31 1.96
N ALA A 153 6.09 9.51 1.08
CA ALA A 153 5.82 10.04 -0.24
C ALA A 153 4.95 9.09 -1.07
N ASP A 154 4.11 9.66 -1.92
CA ASP A 154 3.36 8.90 -2.94
C ASP A 154 4.31 7.96 -3.71
N THR A 155 3.88 6.72 -3.87
CA THR A 155 4.69 5.67 -4.48
C THR A 155 3.98 5.08 -5.68
N VAL A 156 4.71 4.87 -6.78
CA VAL A 156 4.20 4.12 -7.94
C VAL A 156 4.61 2.66 -7.82
N VAL A 157 3.62 1.78 -7.72
CA VAL A 157 3.82 0.33 -7.79
C VAL A 157 3.53 -0.13 -9.21
N SER A 158 4.48 -0.82 -9.84
CA SER A 158 4.30 -1.35 -11.21
C SER A 158 4.12 -2.86 -11.17
N MET A 159 3.17 -3.37 -11.94
CA MET A 159 2.87 -4.79 -12.07
C MET A 159 2.66 -5.16 -13.54
N GLU A 160 3.14 -6.32 -13.93
CA GLU A 160 2.81 -6.97 -15.20
C GLU A 160 1.89 -8.15 -14.96
N LEU A 161 0.77 -8.21 -15.67
CA LEU A 161 -0.02 -9.42 -15.84
C LEU A 161 0.51 -10.13 -17.10
N ARG A 162 1.10 -11.31 -16.95
CA ARG A 162 1.75 -12.05 -18.05
C ARG A 162 0.91 -13.26 -18.47
N GLY A 163 0.59 -13.33 -19.75
CA GLY A 163 -0.23 -14.37 -20.38
C GLY A 163 -0.12 -14.29 -21.90
N ASP A 164 -1.21 -14.52 -22.62
CA ASP A 164 -1.23 -14.37 -24.08
C ASP A 164 -0.94 -12.93 -24.52
N ILE A 165 -1.39 -11.95 -23.73
CA ILE A 165 -1.06 -10.54 -23.87
C ILE A 165 -0.54 -10.04 -22.53
N ASN A 166 0.66 -9.44 -22.54
CA ASN A 166 1.20 -8.81 -21.34
C ASN A 166 0.55 -7.44 -21.13
N LEU A 167 -0.01 -7.22 -19.95
CA LEU A 167 -0.61 -5.95 -19.55
C LEU A 167 0.19 -5.34 -18.40
N GLN A 168 0.58 -4.08 -18.57
CA GLN A 168 1.25 -3.33 -17.51
C GLN A 168 0.26 -2.43 -16.77
N LEU A 169 0.27 -2.57 -15.44
CA LEU A 169 -0.47 -1.75 -14.50
C LEU A 169 0.49 -0.92 -13.65
N ARG A 170 0.13 0.34 -13.39
CA ARG A 170 0.85 1.22 -12.48
C ARG A 170 -0.10 1.86 -11.48
N TYR A 171 0.02 1.46 -10.22
CA TYR A 171 -0.79 1.94 -9.11
C TYR A 171 -0.12 3.16 -8.49
N GLN A 172 -0.85 4.27 -8.36
CA GLN A 172 -0.41 5.41 -7.57
C GLN A 172 -0.93 5.22 -6.15
N MET A 173 -0.01 4.89 -5.25
CA MET A 173 -0.27 4.59 -3.85
C MET A 173 0.08 5.80 -2.99
N PHE A 174 -0.67 6.03 -1.92
CA PHE A 174 -0.40 7.05 -0.91
C PHE A 174 -0.67 6.49 0.50
N ILE A 175 -0.09 7.11 1.52
CA ILE A 175 -0.40 6.79 2.92
C ILE A 175 -1.55 7.68 3.40
N THR A 176 -2.59 7.07 3.94
CA THR A 176 -3.73 7.78 4.57
C THR A 176 -3.35 8.39 5.92
N GLU A 177 -4.25 9.18 6.51
CA GLU A 177 -4.06 9.73 7.86
C GLU A 177 -3.92 8.63 8.93
N ASP A 178 -4.51 7.45 8.68
CA ASP A 178 -4.45 6.26 9.54
C ASP A 178 -3.18 5.41 9.34
N ASP A 179 -2.16 5.93 8.65
CA ASP A 179 -0.91 5.24 8.34
C ASP A 179 -1.08 3.93 7.53
N THR A 180 -2.10 3.87 6.68
CA THR A 180 -2.33 2.74 5.76
C THR A 180 -2.08 3.15 4.31
N TRP A 181 -1.46 2.26 3.53
CA TRP A 181 -1.33 2.49 2.09
C TRP A 181 -2.66 2.24 1.39
N LYS A 182 -3.02 3.13 0.46
CA LYS A 182 -4.18 2.99 -0.42
C LYS A 182 -3.84 3.45 -1.83
N LEU A 183 -4.53 2.86 -2.80
CA LEU A 183 -4.51 3.29 -4.19
C LEU A 183 -5.43 4.51 -4.35
N LYS A 184 -4.94 5.54 -5.05
CA LYS A 184 -5.75 6.71 -5.46
C LYS A 184 -5.84 6.93 -6.96
N ASN A 185 -5.03 6.23 -7.76
CA ASN A 185 -5.09 6.29 -9.22
C ASN A 185 -4.41 5.06 -9.84
N LEU A 186 -4.74 4.78 -11.10
CA LEU A 186 -4.21 3.66 -11.87
C LEU A 186 -3.85 4.11 -13.29
N SER A 187 -2.78 3.55 -13.83
CA SER A 187 -2.55 3.50 -15.27
C SER A 187 -2.59 2.06 -15.77
N LEU A 188 -3.29 1.82 -16.88
CA LEU A 188 -3.38 0.51 -17.54
C LEU A 188 -2.93 0.68 -18.99
N ALA A 189 -1.98 -0.15 -19.44
CA ALA A 189 -1.46 -0.11 -20.81
C ALA A 189 -1.03 1.31 -21.26
N GLY A 190 -0.43 2.07 -20.34
CA GLY A 190 0.02 3.45 -20.58
C GLY A 190 -1.05 4.54 -20.45
N ILE A 191 -2.34 4.18 -20.38
CA ILE A 191 -3.44 5.14 -20.20
C ILE A 191 -3.61 5.44 -18.71
N ASN A 192 -3.53 6.71 -18.33
CA ASN A 192 -3.82 7.15 -16.95
C ASN A 192 -5.33 7.36 -16.77
N LEU A 193 -5.95 6.53 -15.94
CA LEU A 193 -7.41 6.53 -15.79
C LEU A 193 -7.92 7.81 -15.12
N GLY A 194 -7.26 8.30 -14.07
CA GLY A 194 -7.64 9.56 -13.42
C GLY A 194 -7.69 10.74 -14.40
N ARG A 195 -6.70 10.87 -15.29
CA ARG A 195 -6.68 11.90 -16.35
C ARG A 195 -7.80 11.70 -17.38
N GLN A 196 -8.05 10.46 -17.78
CA GLN A 196 -9.10 10.13 -18.75
C GLN A 196 -10.49 10.47 -18.18
N TYR A 197 -10.75 10.11 -16.92
CA TYR A 197 -12.01 10.43 -16.26
C TYR A 197 -12.13 11.92 -15.90
N TYR A 198 -11.03 12.60 -15.54
CA TYR A 198 -11.04 14.06 -15.39
C TYR A 198 -11.48 14.77 -16.66
N SER A 199 -11.02 14.30 -17.82
CA SER A 199 -11.43 14.89 -19.11
C SER A 199 -12.94 14.76 -19.34
N GLN A 200 -13.54 13.63 -18.94
CA GLN A 200 -14.98 13.40 -18.98
C GLN A 200 -15.72 14.27 -17.96
N PHE A 201 -15.24 14.32 -16.71
CA PHE A 201 -15.81 15.14 -15.65
C PHE A 201 -15.80 16.63 -16.03
N SER A 202 -14.68 17.12 -16.56
CA SER A 202 -14.57 18.51 -17.00
C SER A 202 -15.48 18.84 -18.19
N ALA A 203 -15.75 17.87 -19.07
CA ALA A 203 -16.70 18.07 -20.16
C ALA A 203 -18.13 18.23 -19.62
N LEU A 204 -18.55 17.36 -18.69
CA LEU A 204 -19.85 17.46 -18.02
C LEU A 204 -19.98 18.74 -17.19
N MET A 205 -18.92 19.18 -16.50
CA MET A 205 -18.91 20.46 -15.79
C MET A 205 -19.15 21.63 -16.75
N THR A 206 -18.61 21.56 -17.97
CA THR A 206 -18.84 22.59 -18.99
C THR A 206 -20.26 22.54 -19.54
N GLU A 207 -20.80 21.34 -19.75
CA GLU A 207 -22.16 21.12 -20.26
C GLU A 207 -23.25 21.54 -19.26
N HIS A 208 -22.98 21.40 -17.97
CA HIS A 208 -23.92 21.65 -16.89
C HIS A 208 -23.58 22.92 -16.06
N ASP A 209 -22.98 23.93 -16.69
CA ASP A 209 -22.74 25.26 -16.09
C ASP A 209 -22.00 25.22 -14.72
N ASN A 210 -21.07 24.27 -14.56
CA ASN A 210 -20.33 23.96 -13.34
C ASN A 210 -21.20 23.48 -12.14
N ASP A 211 -22.39 22.95 -12.39
CA ASP A 211 -23.20 22.28 -11.37
C ASP A 211 -22.70 20.85 -11.13
N ILE A 212 -22.03 20.64 -9.99
CA ILE A 212 -21.50 19.33 -9.59
C ILE A 212 -22.63 18.29 -9.46
N ASP A 213 -23.77 18.63 -8.88
CA ASP A 213 -24.86 17.66 -8.71
C ASP A 213 -25.44 17.23 -10.06
N ALA A 214 -25.54 18.15 -11.02
CA ALA A 214 -25.91 17.82 -12.39
C ALA A 214 -24.88 16.88 -13.04
N VAL A 215 -23.57 17.10 -12.85
CA VAL A 215 -22.54 16.17 -13.34
C VAL A 215 -22.68 14.79 -12.71
N LEU A 216 -22.84 14.70 -11.38
CA LEU A 216 -22.99 13.42 -10.69
C LEU A 216 -24.25 12.66 -11.13
N ASN A 217 -25.34 13.37 -11.42
CA ASN A 217 -26.57 12.77 -11.95
C ASN A 217 -26.43 12.24 -13.38
N ASN A 218 -25.47 12.77 -14.15
CA ASN A 218 -25.25 12.43 -15.55
C ASN A 218 -23.99 11.59 -15.79
N TRP A 219 -23.30 11.18 -14.73
CA TRP A 219 -22.15 10.28 -14.83
C TRP A 219 -22.59 8.88 -15.28
N ARG A 220 -21.96 8.36 -16.33
CA ARG A 220 -22.24 7.04 -16.91
C ARG A 220 -20.96 6.31 -17.27
#